data_AF-A0A960TDD9-F1
#
_entry.id   AF-A0A960TDD9-F1
#
_cell.length_a   1.000
_cell.length_b   1.000
_cell.length_c   1.000
_cell.angle_alpha   90.00
_cell.angle_beta   90.00
_cell.angle_gamma   90.00
#
_symmetry.space_group_name_H-M   'P 1'
#
loop_
_entity.id
_entity.type
_entity.pdbx_description
1 polymer ?
#
loop_
_entity_poly.entity_id
_entity_poly.type
_entity_poly.pdbx_seq_one_letter_code
_entity_poly.pdbx_strand_id
1 'polypeptide(L)'
;SELPYMSEKELVDVADRVISSARSDSRIRLDRVEVALVRDTRSILNSHGIELSMRRAYVTWSAMGMARDGEQVTSFDYDGGVAFQIPEIEGRIQNSMDRFRESVLGSLNPLPGHSYQGQVLLHPALVRQFLLGAIAYNANGKNQQDGVSTWNGRQGSPVTSAGINIFEDPLDINRPETFLPFDREGLLTAKHHLVENGKLCFTGHNIYSARRAGQQPTGNASGGASGTPGVGFTNVKIDLDGLETDSLEGLMKRMKRGLLIKRFSGNADPSSGHFSGVAKNSYWIENGSVAHPVQEIMVAGNLFQLMQQIVAGTNIDFEIMGGSRAPYLVVDGISVTAG
;
A
#
# COMPACT_ATOMS: atom_id res chain seq x y z
N SER A 1 -20.53 -18.70 1.78
CA SER A 1 -21.06 -18.09 3.01
C SER A 1 -22.17 -17.12 2.62
N GLU A 2 -23.15 -16.91 3.49
CA GLU A 2 -24.07 -15.79 3.32
C GLU A 2 -23.24 -14.50 3.30
N LEU A 3 -23.44 -13.69 2.26
CA LEU A 3 -22.80 -12.38 2.16
C LEU A 3 -23.25 -11.54 3.36
N PRO A 4 -22.36 -10.78 4.03
CA PRO A 4 -22.76 -9.92 5.14
C PRO A 4 -23.98 -9.08 4.75
N TYR A 5 -25.04 -9.25 5.52
CA TYR A 5 -26.24 -8.42 5.45
C TYR A 5 -26.24 -7.52 6.68
N MET A 6 -26.35 -6.22 6.45
CA MET A 6 -26.57 -5.23 7.49
C MET A 6 -27.69 -4.31 7.03
N SER A 7 -28.61 -4.04 7.93
CA SER A 7 -29.58 -2.97 7.80
C SER A 7 -28.89 -1.60 7.78
N GLU A 8 -29.60 -0.59 7.29
CA GLU A 8 -29.13 0.80 7.33
C GLU A 8 -28.79 1.24 8.75
N LYS A 9 -29.60 0.82 9.74
CA LYS A 9 -29.35 1.11 11.15
C LYS A 9 -28.04 0.51 11.63
N GLU A 10 -27.76 -0.75 11.33
CA GLU A 10 -26.50 -1.39 11.72
C GLU A 10 -25.29 -0.71 11.07
N LEU A 11 -25.42 -0.24 9.81
CA LEU A 11 -24.38 0.55 9.17
C LEU A 11 -24.12 1.90 9.85
N VAL A 12 -25.18 2.58 10.29
CA VAL A 12 -25.07 3.82 11.08
C VAL A 12 -24.41 3.52 12.42
N ASP A 13 -24.79 2.44 13.10
CA ASP A 13 -24.19 2.03 14.37
C ASP A 13 -22.68 1.75 14.20
N VAL A 14 -22.26 1.18 13.07
CA VAL A 14 -20.84 1.00 12.71
C VAL A 14 -20.15 2.37 12.52
N ALA A 15 -20.77 3.32 11.82
CA ALA A 15 -20.21 4.66 11.66
C ALA A 15 -20.05 5.40 13.00
N ASP A 16 -21.05 5.30 13.88
CA ASP A 16 -21.00 5.90 15.22
C ASP A 16 -19.89 5.27 16.08
N ARG A 17 -19.64 3.96 15.96
CA ARG A 17 -18.51 3.27 16.58
C ARG A 17 -17.16 3.78 16.05
N VAL A 18 -17.03 3.97 14.74
CA VAL A 18 -15.81 4.54 14.15
C VAL A 18 -15.59 5.97 14.66
N ILE A 19 -16.62 6.82 14.66
CA ILE A 19 -16.55 8.20 15.15
C ILE A 19 -16.17 8.25 16.63
N SER A 20 -16.86 7.48 17.48
CA SER A 20 -16.64 7.47 18.92
C SER A 20 -15.27 6.93 19.29
N SER A 21 -14.81 5.85 18.65
CA SER A 21 -13.45 5.37 18.84
C SER A 21 -12.46 6.45 18.38
N ALA A 22 -12.55 6.96 17.15
CA ALA A 22 -11.61 7.95 16.63
C ALA A 22 -11.52 9.23 17.48
N ARG A 23 -12.63 9.69 18.08
CA ARG A 23 -12.73 10.92 18.89
C ARG A 23 -12.54 10.72 20.39
N SER A 24 -11.88 9.63 20.81
CA SER A 24 -11.62 9.40 22.24
C SER A 24 -10.73 10.48 22.89
N ASP A 25 -10.01 11.28 22.11
CA ASP A 25 -9.25 12.47 22.55
C ASP A 25 -9.91 13.76 22.03
N SER A 26 -10.11 14.74 22.93
CA SER A 26 -10.80 16.00 22.64
C SER A 26 -10.06 16.93 21.68
N ARG A 27 -8.78 16.67 21.39
CA ARG A 27 -7.98 17.40 20.38
C ARG A 27 -8.25 16.91 18.97
N ILE A 28 -8.82 15.72 18.79
CA ILE A 28 -9.06 15.16 17.46
C ILE A 28 -10.26 15.83 16.80
N ARG A 29 -10.07 16.23 15.55
CA ARG A 29 -11.11 16.75 14.65
C ARG A 29 -11.22 15.78 13.48
N LEU A 30 -12.41 15.26 13.24
CA LEU A 30 -12.69 14.43 12.09
C LEU A 30 -13.17 15.33 10.96
N ASP A 31 -12.57 15.15 9.78
CA ASP A 31 -13.03 15.75 8.53
C ASP A 31 -14.09 14.86 7.89
N ARG A 32 -13.83 13.55 7.86
CA ARG A 32 -14.65 12.58 7.16
C ARG A 32 -14.59 11.22 7.84
N VAL A 33 -15.75 10.58 7.95
CA VAL A 33 -15.88 9.16 8.27
C VAL A 33 -16.73 8.53 7.19
N GLU A 34 -16.24 7.43 6.64
CA GLU A 34 -16.94 6.66 5.61
C GLU A 34 -17.09 5.22 6.10
N VAL A 35 -18.29 4.67 5.99
CA VAL A 35 -18.57 3.26 6.17
C VAL A 35 -19.36 2.79 4.96
N ALA A 36 -18.97 1.65 4.40
CA ALA A 36 -19.66 1.07 3.25
C ALA A 36 -19.86 -0.43 3.44
N LEU A 37 -21.09 -0.89 3.19
CA LEU A 37 -21.34 -2.28 2.83
C LEU A 37 -21.20 -2.39 1.32
N VAL A 38 -20.19 -3.11 0.87
CA VAL A 38 -20.02 -3.42 -0.56
C VAL A 38 -20.66 -4.76 -0.84
N ARG A 39 -21.52 -4.80 -1.87
CA ARG A 39 -22.04 -6.02 -2.47
C ARG A 39 -21.96 -5.87 -3.98
N ASP A 40 -21.02 -6.56 -4.60
CA ASP A 40 -20.85 -6.48 -6.05
C ASP A 40 -20.91 -7.85 -6.72
N THR A 41 -21.26 -7.82 -8.00
CA THR A 41 -21.20 -8.95 -8.91
C THR A 41 -20.37 -8.52 -10.10
N ARG A 42 -19.33 -9.30 -10.42
CA ARG A 42 -18.55 -9.12 -11.64
C ARG A 42 -18.87 -10.27 -12.57
N SER A 43 -19.31 -9.95 -13.79
CA SER A 43 -19.59 -10.94 -14.82
C SER A 43 -18.84 -10.62 -16.11
N ILE A 44 -18.39 -11.66 -16.81
CA ILE A 44 -17.73 -11.56 -18.11
C ILE A 44 -18.37 -12.56 -19.05
N LEU A 45 -18.74 -12.05 -20.22
CA LEU A 45 -19.31 -12.82 -21.32
C LEU A 45 -18.56 -12.48 -22.60
N ASN A 46 -18.22 -13.47 -23.43
CA ASN A 46 -17.66 -13.22 -24.76
C ASN A 46 -18.18 -14.20 -25.82
N SER A 47 -17.92 -13.88 -27.09
CA SER A 47 -18.36 -14.69 -28.25
C SER A 47 -17.65 -16.04 -28.38
N HIS A 48 -16.66 -16.33 -27.53
CA HIS A 48 -15.95 -17.61 -27.49
C HIS A 48 -16.52 -18.57 -26.43
N GLY A 49 -17.65 -18.21 -25.82
CA GLY A 49 -18.35 -19.05 -24.84
C GLY A 49 -17.85 -18.91 -23.41
N ILE A 50 -17.04 -17.88 -23.11
CA ILE A 50 -16.77 -17.52 -21.71
C ILE A 50 -18.04 -16.92 -21.13
N GLU A 51 -18.49 -17.48 -20.02
CA GLU A 51 -19.53 -16.93 -19.15
C GLU A 51 -19.11 -17.19 -17.70
N LEU A 52 -18.52 -16.18 -17.07
CA LEU A 52 -18.00 -16.27 -15.71
C LEU A 52 -18.64 -15.18 -14.86
N SER A 53 -18.95 -15.51 -13.61
CA SER A 53 -19.46 -14.56 -12.64
C SER A 53 -18.88 -14.83 -11.25
N MET A 54 -18.62 -13.76 -10.52
CA MET A 54 -18.26 -13.82 -9.11
C MET A 54 -19.07 -12.79 -8.32
N ARG A 55 -19.28 -13.09 -7.04
CA ARG A 55 -19.92 -12.19 -6.09
C ARG A 55 -19.04 -12.06 -4.87
N ARG A 56 -19.03 -10.86 -4.31
CA ARG A 56 -18.34 -10.59 -3.05
C ARG A 56 -19.12 -9.57 -2.26
N ALA A 57 -18.93 -9.64 -0.95
CA ALA A 57 -19.43 -8.64 -0.04
C ALA A 57 -18.51 -8.52 1.16
N TYR A 58 -18.38 -7.29 1.62
CA TYR A 58 -17.48 -6.92 2.70
C TYR A 58 -17.89 -5.53 3.22
N VAL A 59 -17.41 -5.22 4.42
CA VAL A 59 -17.64 -3.93 5.07
C VAL A 59 -16.32 -3.19 5.10
N THR A 60 -16.31 -1.94 4.68
CA THR A 60 -15.15 -1.06 4.86
C THR A 60 -15.51 0.10 5.76
N TRP A 61 -14.51 0.64 6.44
CA TRP A 61 -14.61 1.91 7.12
C TRP A 61 -13.30 2.67 7.00
N SER A 62 -13.38 4.00 7.10
CA SER A 62 -12.22 4.85 7.26
C SER A 62 -12.59 6.10 8.05
N ALA A 63 -11.61 6.64 8.77
CA ALA A 63 -11.67 7.95 9.39
C ALA A 63 -10.50 8.78 8.86
N MET A 64 -10.80 10.03 8.49
CA MET A 64 -9.81 11.03 8.11
C MET A 64 -9.99 12.24 9.03
N GLY A 65 -8.88 12.76 9.53
CA GLY A 65 -8.91 13.84 10.49
C GLY A 65 -7.53 14.38 10.85
N MET A 66 -7.48 15.28 11.83
CA MET A 66 -6.28 15.95 12.31
C MET A 66 -6.38 16.18 13.81
N ALA A 67 -5.26 16.49 14.46
CA ALA A 67 -5.27 16.97 15.84
C ALA A 67 -5.18 18.49 15.87
N ARG A 68 -5.89 19.10 16.82
CA ARG A 68 -5.82 20.53 17.14
C ARG A 68 -5.55 20.72 18.63
N ASP A 69 -4.49 21.44 18.94
CA ASP A 69 -4.12 21.83 20.30
C ASP A 69 -3.85 23.34 20.35
N GLY A 70 -4.81 24.09 20.90
CA GLY A 70 -4.86 25.55 20.77
C GLY A 70 -4.91 26.03 19.32
N GLU A 71 -3.90 26.78 18.91
CA GLU A 71 -3.72 27.30 17.54
C GLU A 71 -2.99 26.31 16.62
N GLN A 72 -2.35 25.27 17.17
CA GLN A 72 -1.66 24.27 16.37
C GLN A 72 -2.65 23.30 15.74
N VAL A 73 -2.47 23.02 14.45
CA VAL A 73 -3.20 22.00 13.70
C VAL A 73 -2.19 21.13 12.97
N THR A 74 -2.31 19.81 13.10
CA THR A 74 -1.45 18.86 12.39
C THR A 74 -1.87 18.74 10.92
N SER A 75 -1.01 18.17 10.08
CA SER A 75 -1.48 17.64 8.79
C SER A 75 -2.59 16.60 9.06
N PHE A 76 -3.52 16.44 8.09
CA PHE A 76 -4.50 15.37 8.20
C PHE A 76 -3.81 13.99 8.12
N ASP A 77 -4.44 12.99 8.69
CA ASP A 77 -4.15 11.59 8.44
C ASP A 77 -5.44 10.78 8.27
N TYR A 78 -5.30 9.52 7.88
CA TYR A 78 -6.42 8.60 7.79
C TYR A 78 -5.99 7.17 8.10
N ASP A 79 -6.90 6.40 8.69
CA ASP A 79 -6.78 4.95 8.82
C ASP A 79 -8.18 4.34 8.66
N GLY A 80 -8.23 3.05 8.44
CA GLY A 80 -9.45 2.32 8.19
C GLY A 80 -9.22 0.83 8.16
N GLY A 81 -10.25 0.12 7.73
CA GLY A 81 -10.18 -1.32 7.65
C GLY A 81 -11.27 -1.91 6.79
N VAL A 82 -11.18 -3.23 6.68
CA VAL A 82 -12.14 -4.08 5.99
C VAL A 82 -12.44 -5.27 6.90
N ALA A 83 -13.69 -5.70 6.90
CA ALA A 83 -14.14 -6.92 7.54
C ALA A 83 -15.00 -7.75 6.57
N PHE A 84 -14.84 -9.06 6.66
CA PHE A 84 -15.58 -10.02 5.83
C PHE A 84 -16.68 -10.72 6.62
N GLN A 85 -16.62 -10.62 7.94
CA GLN A 85 -17.59 -11.17 8.87
C GLN A 85 -17.95 -10.12 9.92
N ILE A 86 -19.23 -10.06 10.29
CA ILE A 86 -19.76 -9.09 11.26
C ILE A 86 -19.00 -9.12 12.61
N PRO A 87 -18.67 -10.30 13.19
CA PRO A 87 -17.99 -10.35 14.49
C PRO A 87 -16.59 -9.72 14.50
N GLU A 88 -15.95 -9.58 13.34
CA GLU A 88 -14.61 -8.99 13.24
C GLU A 88 -14.62 -7.45 13.25
N ILE A 89 -15.78 -6.83 12.96
CA ILE A 89 -15.88 -5.38 12.72
C ILE A 89 -15.38 -4.59 13.92
N GLU A 90 -15.86 -4.92 15.13
CA GLU A 90 -15.57 -4.13 16.33
C GLU A 90 -14.08 -4.10 16.67
N GLY A 91 -13.44 -5.27 16.75
CA GLY A 91 -12.00 -5.35 17.06
C GLY A 91 -11.14 -4.69 15.98
N ARG A 92 -11.52 -4.82 14.71
CA ARG A 92 -10.78 -4.17 13.61
C ARG A 92 -10.98 -2.65 13.60
N ILE A 93 -12.16 -2.13 13.95
CA ILE A 93 -12.39 -0.69 14.15
C ILE A 93 -11.48 -0.18 15.26
N GLN A 94 -11.46 -0.86 16.40
CA GLN A 94 -10.63 -0.44 17.53
C GLN A 94 -9.16 -0.33 17.12
N ASN A 95 -8.60 -1.39 16.51
CA ASN A 95 -7.21 -1.42 16.06
C ASN A 95 -6.87 -0.32 15.03
N SER A 96 -7.77 -0.07 14.07
CA SER A 96 -7.53 0.98 13.05
C SER A 96 -7.68 2.38 13.63
N MET A 97 -8.61 2.60 14.55
CA MET A 97 -8.78 3.89 15.19
C MET A 97 -7.69 4.18 16.24
N ASP A 98 -7.14 3.17 16.92
CA ASP A 98 -5.92 3.31 17.75
C ASP A 98 -4.77 3.87 16.91
N ARG A 99 -4.47 3.25 15.76
CA ARG A 99 -3.43 3.72 14.85
C ARG A 99 -3.71 5.12 14.32
N PHE A 100 -4.95 5.41 13.93
CA PHE A 100 -5.35 6.77 13.50
C PHE A 100 -5.05 7.81 14.58
N ARG A 101 -5.47 7.54 15.83
CA ARG A 101 -5.24 8.43 16.98
C ARG A 101 -3.75 8.64 17.24
N GLU A 102 -2.99 7.55 17.31
CA GLU A 102 -1.53 7.61 17.47
C GLU A 102 -0.88 8.47 16.38
N SER A 103 -1.36 8.35 15.14
CA SER A 103 -0.82 9.09 14.00
C SER A 103 -1.09 10.60 14.09
N VAL A 104 -2.34 11.00 14.34
CA VAL A 104 -2.71 12.43 14.37
C VAL A 104 -2.23 13.12 15.64
N LEU A 105 -2.32 12.46 16.81
CA LEU A 105 -1.87 13.03 18.08
C LEU A 105 -0.34 13.05 18.17
N GLY A 106 0.34 12.01 17.65
CA GLY A 106 1.79 11.93 17.61
C GLY A 106 2.44 13.03 16.77
N SER A 107 1.69 13.64 15.85
CA SER A 107 2.17 14.73 14.99
C SER A 107 2.12 16.12 15.64
N LEU A 108 1.59 16.25 16.86
CA LEU A 108 1.54 17.53 17.58
C LEU A 108 2.94 17.96 18.05
N ASN A 109 3.14 19.27 18.17
CA ASN A 109 4.40 19.88 18.61
C ASN A 109 5.63 19.44 17.80
N PRO A 110 5.59 19.51 16.45
CA PRO A 110 6.74 19.17 15.63
C PRO A 110 7.89 20.13 15.87
N LEU A 111 9.09 19.59 15.97
CA LEU A 111 10.32 20.38 16.01
C LEU A 111 10.88 20.57 14.60
N PRO A 112 11.66 21.64 14.36
CA PRO A 112 12.33 21.84 13.07
C PRO A 112 13.12 20.61 12.63
N GLY A 113 13.02 20.27 11.35
CA GLY A 113 13.88 19.27 10.74
C GLY A 113 15.25 19.86 10.39
N HIS A 114 16.26 19.01 10.29
CA HIS A 114 17.55 19.33 9.70
C HIS A 114 17.83 18.42 8.51
N SER A 115 18.64 18.89 7.57
CA SER A 115 19.08 18.07 6.45
C SER A 115 19.78 16.81 6.96
N TYR A 116 19.47 15.68 6.33
CA TYR A 116 19.91 14.38 6.79
C TYR A 116 20.12 13.44 5.61
N GLN A 117 21.17 12.63 5.74
CA GLN A 117 21.46 11.57 4.82
C GLN A 117 21.77 10.32 5.66
N GLY A 118 21.07 9.23 5.36
CA GLY A 118 21.26 7.97 6.06
C GLY A 118 19.99 7.12 6.01
N GLN A 119 19.82 6.29 7.04
CA GLN A 119 18.70 5.36 7.11
C GLN A 119 17.37 6.07 7.35
N VAL A 120 16.38 5.67 6.55
CA VAL A 120 14.99 6.09 6.65
C VAL A 120 14.13 4.84 6.82
N LEU A 121 13.20 4.89 7.75
CA LEU A 121 12.19 3.87 7.98
C LEU A 121 10.91 4.29 7.25
N LEU A 122 10.51 3.52 6.24
CA LEU A 122 9.31 3.77 5.46
C LEU A 122 8.12 3.03 6.05
N HIS A 123 7.03 3.74 6.29
CA HIS A 123 5.77 3.13 6.71
C HIS A 123 5.15 2.29 5.57
N PRO A 124 4.43 1.20 5.90
CA PRO A 124 3.78 0.32 4.92
C PRO A 124 2.95 1.03 3.86
N ALA A 125 2.16 2.04 4.25
CA ALA A 125 1.36 2.83 3.31
C ALA A 125 2.24 3.53 2.25
N LEU A 126 3.40 4.04 2.65
CA LEU A 126 4.37 4.66 1.76
C LEU A 126 5.08 3.61 0.91
N VAL A 127 5.43 2.45 1.48
CA VAL A 127 5.98 1.30 0.73
C VAL A 127 5.03 0.87 -0.39
N ARG A 128 3.73 0.78 -0.11
CA ARG A 128 2.71 0.50 -1.13
C ARG A 128 2.69 1.58 -2.21
N GLN A 129 2.65 2.87 -1.82
CA GLN A 129 2.59 3.97 -2.76
C GLN A 129 3.82 4.04 -3.67
N PHE A 130 5.01 3.89 -3.10
CA PHE A 130 6.29 4.07 -3.79
C PHE A 130 6.74 2.81 -4.52
N LEU A 131 6.90 1.71 -3.78
CA LEU A 131 7.53 0.50 -4.31
C LEU A 131 6.51 -0.31 -5.10
N LEU A 132 5.40 -0.73 -4.46
CA LEU A 132 4.43 -1.61 -5.13
C LEU A 132 3.80 -0.93 -6.35
N GLY A 133 3.53 0.37 -6.29
CA GLY A 133 3.07 1.16 -7.43
C GLY A 133 4.06 1.17 -8.60
N ALA A 134 5.33 1.47 -8.33
CA ALA A 134 6.37 1.48 -9.38
C ALA A 134 6.62 0.09 -9.96
N ILE A 135 6.61 -0.95 -9.13
CA ILE A 135 6.81 -2.34 -9.57
C ILE A 135 5.64 -2.79 -10.45
N ALA A 136 4.41 -2.58 -10.01
CA ALA A 136 3.22 -2.89 -10.81
C ALA A 136 3.22 -2.15 -12.16
N TYR A 137 3.70 -0.90 -12.18
CA TYR A 137 3.83 -0.13 -13.41
C TYR A 137 4.91 -0.66 -14.34
N ASN A 138 6.07 -1.07 -13.82
CA ASN A 138 7.20 -1.50 -14.66
C ASN A 138 7.14 -2.99 -15.05
N ALA A 139 6.55 -3.85 -14.23
CA ALA A 139 6.24 -5.25 -14.55
C ALA A 139 5.02 -5.40 -15.49
N ASN A 140 4.41 -4.30 -15.91
CA ASN A 140 3.31 -4.29 -16.87
C ASN A 140 3.83 -4.47 -18.31
N GLY A 141 3.46 -5.57 -18.95
CA GLY A 141 3.93 -5.91 -20.29
C GLY A 141 3.49 -4.94 -21.38
N LYS A 142 2.32 -4.29 -21.23
CA LYS A 142 1.90 -3.22 -22.15
C LYS A 142 2.79 -1.98 -21.99
N ASN A 143 3.11 -1.57 -20.76
CA ASN A 143 4.00 -0.44 -20.50
C ASN A 143 5.42 -0.70 -21.03
N GLN A 144 5.93 -1.92 -20.92
CA GLN A 144 7.22 -2.31 -21.51
C GLN A 144 7.20 -2.19 -23.04
N GLN A 145 6.14 -2.68 -23.69
CA GLN A 145 5.99 -2.60 -25.15
C GLN A 145 5.77 -1.19 -25.68
N ASP A 146 5.13 -0.33 -24.88
CA ASP A 146 4.90 1.08 -25.23
C ASP A 146 6.13 1.95 -24.94
N GLY A 147 7.21 1.38 -24.38
CA GLY A 147 8.47 2.08 -24.12
C GLY A 147 8.42 3.02 -22.91
N VAL A 148 7.40 2.89 -22.05
CA VAL A 148 7.21 3.73 -20.86
C VAL A 148 7.63 3.05 -19.56
N SER A 149 8.00 1.77 -19.60
CA SER A 149 8.63 1.05 -18.49
C SER A 149 10.15 0.95 -18.67
N THR A 150 10.89 1.16 -17.59
CA THR A 150 12.35 0.97 -17.56
C THR A 150 12.77 -0.49 -17.41
N TRP A 151 11.81 -1.41 -17.25
CA TRP A 151 12.05 -2.84 -17.07
C TRP A 151 11.94 -3.66 -18.37
N ASN A 152 11.70 -3.00 -19.50
CA ASN A 152 11.71 -3.66 -20.80
C ASN A 152 13.05 -4.39 -21.02
N GLY A 153 12.99 -5.69 -21.32
CA GLY A 153 14.18 -6.52 -21.52
C GLY A 153 15.00 -6.82 -20.26
N ARG A 154 14.50 -6.50 -19.04
CA ARG A 154 15.21 -6.74 -17.77
C ARG A 154 14.81 -8.03 -17.07
N GLN A 155 14.15 -8.96 -17.76
CA GLN A 155 13.80 -10.27 -17.22
C GLN A 155 15.05 -10.96 -16.63
N GLY A 156 14.95 -11.46 -15.38
CA GLY A 156 16.04 -12.07 -14.63
C GLY A 156 17.08 -11.10 -14.06
N SER A 157 16.95 -9.79 -14.32
CA SER A 157 17.88 -8.78 -13.80
C SER A 157 17.47 -8.29 -12.40
N PRO A 158 18.43 -7.85 -11.56
CA PRO A 158 18.13 -7.19 -10.30
C PRO A 158 17.32 -5.90 -10.50
N VAL A 159 16.21 -5.77 -9.78
CA VAL A 159 15.31 -4.61 -9.79
C VAL A 159 15.04 -4.06 -8.39
N THR A 160 15.20 -4.88 -7.35
CA THR A 160 15.26 -4.46 -5.95
C THR A 160 16.50 -5.07 -5.26
N SER A 161 16.66 -4.80 -3.97
CA SER A 161 17.71 -5.40 -3.13
C SER A 161 17.54 -6.92 -3.07
N ALA A 162 18.65 -7.65 -2.94
CA ALA A 162 18.61 -9.09 -2.72
C ALA A 162 17.78 -9.41 -1.47
N GLY A 163 17.10 -10.55 -1.49
CA GLY A 163 16.25 -11.01 -0.39
C GLY A 163 14.81 -10.50 -0.40
N ILE A 164 14.50 -9.52 -1.27
CA ILE A 164 13.13 -9.03 -1.47
C ILE A 164 12.38 -9.94 -2.45
N ASN A 165 11.23 -10.44 -2.02
CA ASN A 165 10.28 -11.18 -2.85
C ASN A 165 8.97 -10.41 -2.95
N ILE A 166 8.41 -10.29 -4.15
CA ILE A 166 7.17 -9.56 -4.40
C ILE A 166 6.31 -10.39 -5.32
N PHE A 167 5.09 -10.65 -4.90
CA PHE A 167 4.15 -11.48 -5.63
C PHE A 167 2.75 -10.92 -5.55
N GLU A 168 1.95 -11.21 -6.57
CA GLU A 168 0.51 -11.00 -6.53
C GLU A 168 -0.20 -12.30 -6.16
N ASP A 169 -1.33 -12.19 -5.47
CA ASP A 169 -2.11 -13.34 -5.02
C ASP A 169 -3.63 -13.09 -5.17
N PRO A 170 -4.14 -13.09 -6.41
CA PRO A 170 -5.55 -12.80 -6.68
C PRO A 170 -6.50 -13.88 -6.16
N LEU A 171 -5.98 -15.02 -5.69
CA LEU A 171 -6.76 -16.16 -5.21
C LEU A 171 -6.79 -16.27 -3.67
N ASP A 172 -6.30 -15.27 -2.95
CA ASP A 172 -6.34 -15.25 -1.49
C ASP A 172 -7.77 -15.15 -0.95
N ILE A 173 -8.30 -16.29 -0.50
CA ILE A 173 -9.64 -16.40 0.07
C ILE A 173 -9.83 -15.63 1.38
N ASN A 174 -8.72 -15.27 2.06
CA ASN A 174 -8.77 -14.45 3.27
C ASN A 174 -8.89 -12.95 2.93
N ARG A 175 -8.87 -12.60 1.64
CA ARG A 175 -9.09 -11.24 1.12
C ARG A 175 -10.21 -11.16 0.07
N PRO A 176 -11.47 -11.46 0.44
CA PRO A 176 -12.61 -11.37 -0.48
C PRO A 176 -12.77 -10.03 -1.23
N GLU A 177 -12.28 -8.92 -0.69
CA GLU A 177 -12.30 -7.60 -1.32
C GLU A 177 -11.34 -7.48 -2.51
N THR A 178 -10.32 -8.34 -2.59
CA THR A 178 -9.38 -8.42 -3.71
C THR A 178 -9.36 -9.76 -4.43
N PHE A 179 -10.11 -10.75 -3.93
CA PHE A 179 -10.28 -12.04 -4.58
C PHE A 179 -10.82 -11.85 -6.00
N LEU A 180 -10.11 -12.43 -6.97
CA LEU A 180 -10.36 -12.28 -8.38
C LEU A 180 -9.97 -13.57 -9.11
N PRO A 181 -10.90 -14.54 -9.31
CA PRO A 181 -10.59 -15.84 -9.90
C PRO A 181 -10.43 -15.80 -11.42
N PHE A 182 -10.91 -14.72 -12.07
CA PHE A 182 -10.75 -14.49 -13.49
C PHE A 182 -10.49 -13.00 -13.77
N ASP A 183 -9.65 -12.74 -14.75
CA ASP A 183 -9.25 -11.39 -15.16
C ASP A 183 -10.33 -10.71 -16.00
N ARG A 184 -10.03 -9.54 -16.59
CA ARG A 184 -11.01 -8.78 -17.38
C ARG A 184 -11.32 -9.35 -18.77
N GLU A 185 -10.55 -10.32 -19.23
CA GLU A 185 -10.77 -10.99 -20.52
C GLU A 185 -11.31 -12.41 -20.33
N GLY A 186 -11.53 -12.82 -19.08
CA GLY A 186 -12.11 -14.12 -18.73
C GLY A 186 -11.07 -15.23 -18.54
N LEU A 187 -9.78 -14.89 -18.47
CA LEU A 187 -8.73 -15.86 -18.15
C LEU A 187 -8.66 -16.10 -16.65
N LEU A 188 -8.36 -17.33 -16.25
CA LEU A 188 -8.08 -17.65 -14.86
C LEU A 188 -6.85 -16.87 -14.38
N THR A 189 -6.96 -16.27 -13.20
CA THR A 189 -5.82 -15.62 -12.54
C THR A 189 -4.97 -16.66 -11.81
N ALA A 190 -3.73 -16.30 -11.47
CA ALA A 190 -2.85 -17.14 -10.68
C ALA A 190 -1.96 -16.28 -9.79
N LYS A 191 -1.37 -16.92 -8.77
CA LYS A 191 -0.29 -16.32 -7.99
C LYS A 191 0.95 -16.21 -8.88
N HIS A 192 1.50 -15.00 -9.00
CA HIS A 192 2.70 -14.74 -9.81
C HIS A 192 3.76 -14.03 -8.97
N HIS A 193 5.01 -14.49 -9.07
CA HIS A 193 6.15 -13.84 -8.43
C HIS A 193 6.74 -12.80 -9.39
N LEU A 194 6.41 -11.52 -9.14
CA LEU A 194 6.93 -10.39 -9.91
C LEU A 194 8.43 -10.23 -9.69
N VAL A 195 8.87 -10.35 -8.43
CA VAL A 195 10.26 -10.26 -8.02
C VAL A 195 10.61 -11.43 -7.11
N GLU A 196 11.70 -12.13 -7.40
CA GLU A 196 12.26 -13.16 -6.52
C GLU A 196 13.73 -12.85 -6.24
N ASN A 197 14.10 -12.84 -4.95
CA ASN A 197 15.44 -12.50 -4.47
C ASN A 197 16.01 -11.24 -5.16
N GLY A 198 15.19 -10.20 -5.26
CA GLY A 198 15.53 -8.93 -5.88
C GLY A 198 15.50 -8.89 -7.41
N LYS A 199 15.21 -10.00 -8.10
CA LYS A 199 15.23 -10.08 -9.57
C LYS A 199 13.84 -10.12 -10.18
N LEU A 200 13.66 -9.44 -11.32
CA LEU A 200 12.41 -9.47 -12.08
C LEU A 200 12.15 -10.87 -12.65
N CYS A 201 11.08 -11.52 -12.20
CA CYS A 201 10.72 -12.89 -12.60
C CYS A 201 9.46 -12.96 -13.44
N PHE A 202 8.59 -11.95 -13.40
CA PHE A 202 7.32 -12.01 -14.11
C PHE A 202 6.90 -10.64 -14.66
N THR A 203 6.40 -10.67 -15.90
CA THR A 203 5.77 -9.53 -16.57
C THR A 203 4.34 -9.89 -16.90
N GLY A 204 3.39 -9.10 -16.41
CA GLY A 204 1.96 -9.34 -16.61
C GLY A 204 1.51 -8.97 -18.01
N HIS A 205 0.59 -9.76 -18.58
CA HIS A 205 0.02 -9.54 -19.91
C HIS A 205 -1.49 -9.79 -19.95
N ASN A 206 -2.18 -8.93 -20.69
CA ASN A 206 -3.51 -9.20 -21.26
C ASN A 206 -3.35 -9.86 -22.64
N ILE A 207 -4.43 -10.32 -23.28
CA ILE A 207 -4.42 -10.99 -24.59
C ILE A 207 -3.69 -10.14 -25.64
N TYR A 208 -4.00 -8.85 -25.71
CA TYR A 208 -3.40 -7.94 -26.70
C TYR A 208 -1.88 -7.85 -26.55
N SER A 209 -1.40 -7.53 -25.34
CA SER A 209 0.03 -7.37 -25.08
C SER A 209 0.76 -8.72 -25.17
N ALA A 210 0.16 -9.82 -24.72
CA ALA A 210 0.72 -11.15 -24.89
C ALA A 210 0.97 -11.47 -26.38
N ARG A 211 -0.05 -11.24 -27.22
CA ARG A 211 0.06 -11.45 -28.67
C ARG A 211 1.15 -10.58 -29.31
N ARG A 212 1.25 -9.31 -28.91
CA ARG A 212 2.30 -8.40 -29.40
C ARG A 212 3.70 -8.82 -28.95
N ALA A 213 3.84 -9.48 -27.80
CA ALA A 213 5.10 -10.05 -27.32
C ALA A 213 5.40 -11.46 -27.86
N GLY A 214 4.48 -12.10 -28.59
CA GLY A 214 4.61 -13.52 -28.95
C GLY A 214 4.55 -14.46 -27.73
N GLN A 215 3.90 -14.04 -26.65
CA GLN A 215 3.75 -14.78 -25.40
C GLN A 215 2.30 -15.21 -25.17
N GLN A 216 2.08 -16.03 -24.13
CA GLN A 216 0.74 -16.37 -23.66
C GLN A 216 0.21 -15.28 -22.70
N PRO A 217 -1.10 -15.01 -22.69
CA PRO A 217 -1.71 -14.14 -21.69
C PRO A 217 -1.59 -14.75 -20.30
N THR A 218 -1.48 -13.90 -19.28
CA THR A 218 -1.08 -14.33 -17.93
C THR A 218 -2.18 -14.21 -16.88
N GLY A 219 -3.39 -13.82 -17.30
CA GLY A 219 -4.50 -13.56 -16.38
C GLY A 219 -4.40 -12.21 -15.67
N ASN A 220 -3.75 -11.22 -16.30
CA ASN A 220 -3.54 -9.88 -15.72
C ASN A 220 -4.35 -8.77 -16.40
N ALA A 221 -5.38 -9.11 -17.19
CA ALA A 221 -6.23 -8.09 -17.78
C ALA A 221 -7.03 -7.34 -16.69
N SER A 222 -6.93 -6.01 -16.67
CA SER A 222 -7.43 -5.17 -15.57
C SER A 222 -8.28 -3.99 -16.05
N GLY A 223 -8.84 -3.23 -15.10
CA GLY A 223 -9.69 -2.06 -15.36
C GLY A 223 -11.18 -2.33 -15.19
N GLY A 224 -11.99 -1.29 -15.37
CA GLY A 224 -13.45 -1.33 -15.25
C GLY A 224 -14.15 -1.29 -16.61
N ALA A 225 -15.43 -1.66 -16.65
CA ALA A 225 -16.22 -1.85 -17.88
C ALA A 225 -16.26 -0.66 -18.86
N SER A 226 -15.92 0.56 -18.41
CA SER A 226 -15.94 1.80 -19.20
C SER A 226 -14.77 1.98 -20.18
N GLY A 227 -13.71 1.17 -20.11
CA GLY A 227 -12.52 1.32 -20.98
C GLY A 227 -12.10 0.03 -21.68
N THR A 228 -11.01 0.02 -22.43
CA THR A 228 -10.39 -1.23 -22.88
C THR A 228 -9.62 -1.91 -21.73
N PRO A 229 -9.49 -3.24 -21.69
CA PRO A 229 -8.68 -3.92 -20.68
C PRO A 229 -7.23 -3.45 -20.68
N GLY A 230 -6.76 -3.01 -19.52
CA GLY A 230 -5.34 -2.75 -19.27
C GLY A 230 -4.63 -4.01 -18.79
N VAL A 231 -3.41 -3.84 -18.28
CA VAL A 231 -2.68 -4.86 -17.51
C VAL A 231 -2.55 -4.36 -16.08
N GLY A 232 -2.78 -5.21 -15.10
CA GLY A 232 -2.65 -4.86 -13.69
C GLY A 232 -2.46 -6.06 -12.79
N PHE A 233 -2.08 -5.76 -11.56
CA PHE A 233 -1.77 -6.73 -10.53
C PHE A 233 -2.73 -6.52 -9.36
N THR A 234 -3.13 -7.60 -8.70
CA THR A 234 -4.11 -7.55 -7.60
C THR A 234 -3.56 -8.26 -6.37
N ASN A 235 -3.81 -7.73 -5.17
CA ASN A 235 -3.32 -8.31 -3.92
C ASN A 235 -1.79 -8.52 -3.93
N VAL A 236 -1.05 -7.45 -4.24
CA VAL A 236 0.42 -7.49 -4.26
C VAL A 236 0.96 -7.44 -2.84
N LYS A 237 1.86 -8.37 -2.52
CA LYS A 237 2.46 -8.58 -1.20
C LYS A 237 3.99 -8.56 -1.30
N ILE A 238 4.64 -8.15 -0.22
CA ILE A 238 6.10 -8.21 -0.06
C ILE A 238 6.42 -9.27 0.97
N ASP A 239 7.40 -10.10 0.65
CA ASP A 239 7.97 -11.11 1.52
C ASP A 239 9.49 -10.85 1.66
N LEU A 240 9.98 -10.94 2.89
CA LEU A 240 11.31 -10.58 3.31
C LEU A 240 12.15 -11.81 3.75
N ASP A 241 11.77 -13.03 3.36
CA ASP A 241 12.46 -14.28 3.73
C ASP A 241 13.98 -14.27 3.47
N GLY A 242 14.46 -13.49 2.50
CA GLY A 242 15.89 -13.36 2.22
C GLY A 242 16.55 -12.08 2.75
N LEU A 243 15.84 -11.27 3.53
CA LEU A 243 16.31 -10.00 4.09
C LEU A 243 16.34 -10.06 5.63
N GLU A 244 17.15 -9.21 6.25
CA GLU A 244 17.09 -9.03 7.70
C GLU A 244 15.71 -8.49 8.14
N THR A 245 15.11 -9.17 9.12
CA THR A 245 13.85 -8.76 9.72
C THR A 245 13.96 -8.54 11.23
N ASP A 246 13.07 -7.73 11.79
CA ASP A 246 12.92 -7.52 13.24
C ASP A 246 11.52 -6.96 13.56
N SER A 247 11.20 -6.86 14.84
CA SER A 247 10.14 -5.97 15.32
C SER A 247 10.40 -4.52 14.93
N LEU A 248 9.34 -3.69 14.85
CA LEU A 248 9.47 -2.27 14.55
C LEU A 248 10.41 -1.56 15.55
N GLU A 249 10.28 -1.88 16.84
CA GLU A 249 11.15 -1.37 17.90
C GLU A 249 12.61 -1.84 17.71
N GLY A 250 12.82 -3.11 17.37
CA GLY A 250 14.14 -3.66 17.08
C GLY A 250 14.82 -2.98 15.90
N LEU A 251 14.08 -2.72 14.81
CA LEU A 251 14.59 -1.94 13.67
C LEU A 251 15.03 -0.54 14.10
N MET A 252 14.20 0.18 14.84
CA MET A 252 14.55 1.51 15.34
C MET A 252 15.80 1.46 16.22
N LYS A 253 15.89 0.49 17.15
CA LYS A 253 17.07 0.27 18.00
C LYS A 253 18.34 0.02 17.20
N ARG A 254 18.27 -0.77 16.13
CA ARG A 254 19.42 -1.03 15.25
C ARG A 254 19.83 0.22 14.47
N MET A 255 18.86 0.99 13.96
CA MET A 255 19.12 2.25 13.26
C MET A 255 19.83 3.26 14.17
N LYS A 256 19.48 3.29 15.47
CA LYS A 256 19.91 4.25 16.50
C LYS A 256 19.47 5.69 16.22
N ARG A 257 19.73 6.19 15.02
CA ARG A 257 19.32 7.49 14.51
C ARG A 257 18.80 7.34 13.08
N GLY A 258 17.70 8.01 12.78
CA GLY A 258 17.16 8.05 11.44
C GLY A 258 15.84 8.79 11.36
N LEU A 259 15.16 8.67 10.23
CA LEU A 259 13.87 9.32 10.02
C LEU A 259 12.81 8.26 9.74
N LEU A 260 11.69 8.29 10.47
CA LEU A 260 10.49 7.55 10.12
C LEU A 260 9.60 8.44 9.25
N ILE A 261 9.31 8.01 8.02
CA ILE A 261 8.38 8.70 7.13
C ILE A 261 7.10 7.88 7.03
N LYS A 262 6.00 8.41 7.57
CA LYS A 262 4.70 7.74 7.46
C LYS A 262 3.94 8.09 6.19
N ARG A 263 4.04 9.35 5.75
CA ARG A 263 3.29 9.86 4.60
C ARG A 263 4.15 10.74 3.69
N PHE A 264 3.71 10.82 2.45
CA PHE A 264 4.32 11.65 1.43
C PHE A 264 3.23 12.41 0.68
N SER A 265 3.50 13.69 0.41
CA SER A 265 2.68 14.53 -0.47
C SER A 265 3.57 15.12 -1.56
N GLY A 266 3.33 14.76 -2.81
CA GLY A 266 4.14 15.19 -3.94
C GLY A 266 3.96 14.30 -5.16
N ASN A 267 4.84 14.47 -6.13
CA ASN A 267 4.85 13.66 -7.33
C ASN A 267 5.84 12.50 -7.19
N ALA A 268 5.43 11.31 -7.59
CA ALA A 268 6.28 10.14 -7.74
C ALA A 268 5.95 9.49 -9.09
N ASP A 269 6.82 9.67 -10.07
CA ASP A 269 6.64 9.15 -11.41
C ASP A 269 7.12 7.69 -11.47
N PRO A 270 6.21 6.71 -11.68
CA PRO A 270 6.60 5.30 -11.73
C PRO A 270 7.37 4.94 -13.01
N SER A 271 7.31 5.75 -14.08
CA SER A 271 8.04 5.52 -15.33
C SER A 271 9.53 5.82 -15.15
N SER A 272 9.86 7.06 -14.78
CA SER A 272 11.25 7.48 -14.55
C SER A 272 11.79 7.09 -13.16
N GLY A 273 10.91 6.80 -12.22
CA GLY A 273 11.22 6.57 -10.81
C GLY A 273 11.48 7.86 -10.04
N HIS A 274 11.50 9.04 -10.66
CA HIS A 274 11.76 10.28 -9.94
C HIS A 274 10.60 10.66 -9.03
N PHE A 275 10.91 11.02 -7.79
CA PHE A 275 9.95 11.59 -6.86
C PHE A 275 10.49 12.84 -6.20
N SER A 276 9.59 13.76 -5.87
CA SER A 276 9.87 14.96 -5.09
C SER A 276 8.59 15.43 -4.40
N GLY A 277 8.72 15.76 -3.12
CA GLY A 277 7.60 16.19 -2.33
C GLY A 277 7.96 16.40 -0.87
N VAL A 278 6.93 16.40 -0.05
CA VAL A 278 7.00 16.70 1.37
C VAL A 278 6.76 15.42 2.15
N ALA A 279 7.68 15.08 3.04
CA ALA A 279 7.47 14.06 4.05
C ALA A 279 6.49 14.62 5.11
N LYS A 280 5.36 13.95 5.25
CA LYS A 280 4.28 14.30 6.17
C LYS A 280 4.24 13.28 7.30
N ASN A 281 3.81 13.70 8.48
CA ASN A 281 3.69 12.82 9.66
C ASN A 281 4.98 11.99 9.87
N SER A 282 6.10 12.70 9.94
CA SER A 282 7.44 12.12 10.00
C SER A 282 8.08 12.38 11.35
N TYR A 283 8.96 11.48 11.80
CA TYR A 283 9.51 11.48 13.15
C TYR A 283 11.01 11.25 13.12
N TRP A 284 11.73 12.00 13.96
CA TRP A 284 13.11 11.64 14.25
C TRP A 284 13.15 10.38 15.11
N ILE A 285 14.03 9.47 14.73
CA ILE A 285 14.46 8.36 15.57
C ILE A 285 15.79 8.78 16.18
N GLU A 286 15.89 8.72 17.50
CA GLU A 286 17.13 8.95 18.26
C GLU A 286 17.24 7.93 19.39
N ASN A 287 18.46 7.49 19.68
CA ASN A 287 18.75 6.44 20.66
C ASN A 287 17.90 5.17 20.49
N GLY A 288 17.48 4.89 19.26
CA GLY A 288 16.72 3.69 18.94
C GLY A 288 15.21 3.76 19.11
N SER A 289 14.64 4.94 19.33
CA SER A 289 13.20 5.14 19.50
C SER A 289 12.74 6.42 18.82
N VAL A 290 11.43 6.53 18.55
CA VAL A 290 10.83 7.80 18.12
C VAL A 290 11.09 8.87 19.18
N ALA A 291 11.75 9.97 18.78
CA ALA A 291 12.10 11.08 19.65
C ALA A 291 11.01 12.16 19.62
N HIS A 292 10.73 12.72 18.44
CA HIS A 292 9.71 13.74 18.26
C HIS A 292 9.24 13.82 16.80
N PRO A 293 8.03 14.32 16.54
CA PRO A 293 7.60 14.66 15.20
C PRO A 293 8.47 15.76 14.61
N VAL A 294 8.62 15.73 13.29
CA VAL A 294 9.41 16.68 12.52
C VAL A 294 8.47 17.58 11.75
N GLN A 295 8.81 18.87 11.69
CA GLN A 295 8.18 19.77 10.73
C GLN A 295 8.36 19.22 9.31
N GLU A 296 7.44 19.60 8.44
CA GLU A 296 7.40 19.10 7.08
C GLU A 296 8.72 19.40 6.33
N ILE A 297 9.38 18.35 5.84
CA ILE A 297 10.68 18.39 5.18
C ILE A 297 10.57 17.91 3.74
N MET A 298 11.43 18.42 2.87
CA MET A 298 11.47 17.99 1.48
C MET A 298 12.27 16.69 1.32
N VAL A 299 11.69 15.77 0.57
CA VAL A 299 12.30 14.51 0.17
C VAL A 299 12.19 14.34 -1.34
N ALA A 300 13.32 14.01 -1.96
CA ALA A 300 13.40 13.77 -3.38
C ALA A 300 14.42 12.67 -3.67
N GLY A 301 14.25 11.97 -4.79
CA GLY A 301 15.15 10.90 -5.17
C GLY A 301 14.63 10.09 -6.35
N ASN A 302 15.08 8.84 -6.44
CA ASN A 302 14.64 7.89 -7.44
C ASN A 302 14.20 6.57 -6.77
N LEU A 303 12.99 6.12 -7.08
CA LEU A 303 12.38 4.90 -6.55
C LEU A 303 13.19 3.64 -6.90
N PHE A 304 13.79 3.58 -8.08
CA PHE A 304 14.61 2.43 -8.47
C PHE A 304 15.90 2.35 -7.67
N GLN A 305 16.51 3.49 -7.35
CA GLN A 305 17.67 3.54 -6.45
C GLN A 305 17.28 3.15 -5.03
N LEU A 306 16.17 3.69 -4.51
CA LEU A 306 15.65 3.37 -3.19
C LEU A 306 15.38 1.86 -3.03
N MET A 307 14.80 1.21 -4.06
CA MET A 307 14.58 -0.23 -4.05
C MET A 307 15.87 -1.06 -3.97
N GLN A 308 17.00 -0.53 -4.45
CA GLN A 308 18.32 -1.15 -4.36
C GLN A 308 19.03 -0.90 -3.02
N GLN A 309 18.43 -0.07 -2.14
CA GLN A 309 19.00 0.31 -0.85
C GLN A 309 18.17 -0.18 0.34
N ILE A 310 17.30 -1.17 0.12
CA ILE A 310 16.50 -1.77 1.20
C ILE A 310 17.41 -2.72 1.98
N VAL A 311 17.57 -2.47 3.28
CA VAL A 311 18.52 -3.22 4.13
C VAL A 311 17.85 -4.09 5.17
N ALA A 312 16.63 -3.74 5.61
CA ALA A 312 15.87 -4.53 6.58
C ALA A 312 14.37 -4.21 6.49
N GLY A 313 13.52 -5.03 7.12
CA GLY A 313 12.11 -4.70 7.30
C GLY A 313 11.46 -5.39 8.48
N THR A 314 10.17 -5.13 8.71
CA THR A 314 9.47 -5.73 9.84
C THR A 314 9.17 -7.21 9.61
N ASN A 315 9.22 -8.01 10.67
CA ASN A 315 8.81 -9.42 10.68
C ASN A 315 7.30 -9.64 10.77
N ILE A 316 6.51 -8.56 10.85
CA ILE A 316 5.05 -8.59 10.86
C ILE A 316 4.56 -7.78 9.66
N ASP A 317 3.64 -8.38 8.91
CA ASP A 317 2.95 -7.74 7.80
C ASP A 317 1.95 -6.70 8.31
N PHE A 318 1.97 -5.52 7.68
CA PHE A 318 0.91 -4.55 7.86
C PHE A 318 -0.13 -4.71 6.75
N GLU A 319 -1.38 -4.92 7.15
CA GLU A 319 -2.50 -5.01 6.22
C GLU A 319 -2.91 -3.61 5.79
N ILE A 320 -2.91 -3.37 4.48
CA ILE A 320 -3.34 -2.10 3.91
C ILE A 320 -4.67 -2.32 3.19
N MET A 321 -5.61 -1.39 3.39
CA MET A 321 -6.89 -1.44 2.70
C MET A 321 -6.71 -1.62 1.18
N GLY A 322 -7.46 -2.56 0.60
CA GLY A 322 -7.30 -2.98 -0.80
C GLY A 322 -6.31 -4.13 -1.00
N GLY A 323 -6.21 -5.04 -0.02
CA GLY A 323 -5.53 -6.34 -0.11
C GLY A 323 -4.00 -6.32 0.03
N SER A 324 -3.32 -5.22 -0.32
CA SER A 324 -1.86 -5.18 -0.24
C SER A 324 -1.32 -5.43 1.17
N ARG A 325 -0.22 -6.17 1.25
CA ARG A 325 0.57 -6.32 2.49
C ARG A 325 1.96 -5.75 2.26
N ALA A 326 2.38 -4.89 3.16
CA ALA A 326 3.72 -4.34 3.13
C ALA A 326 4.29 -4.26 4.56
N PRO A 327 5.57 -4.58 4.76
CA PRO A 327 6.28 -4.34 6.00
C PRO A 327 6.68 -2.86 6.09
N TYR A 328 7.14 -2.43 7.27
CA TYR A 328 8.02 -1.27 7.32
C TYR A 328 9.36 -1.66 6.68
N LEU A 329 9.97 -0.76 5.92
CA LEU A 329 11.26 -1.01 5.30
C LEU A 329 12.28 0.03 5.75
N VAL A 330 13.45 -0.44 6.14
CA VAL A 330 14.63 0.41 6.33
C VAL A 330 15.33 0.52 4.98
N VAL A 331 15.46 1.75 4.51
CA VAL A 331 16.22 2.08 3.30
C VAL A 331 17.37 2.98 3.67
N ASP A 332 18.54 2.73 3.09
CA ASP A 332 19.72 3.55 3.30
C ASP A 332 19.88 4.60 2.18
N GLY A 333 20.58 5.69 2.46
CA GLY A 333 21.01 6.64 1.44
C GLY A 333 19.95 7.62 0.90
N ILE A 334 18.78 7.76 1.55
CA ILE A 334 17.85 8.85 1.22
C ILE A 334 18.42 10.17 1.72
N SER A 335 18.49 11.15 0.82
CA SER A 335 18.80 12.54 1.17
C SER A 335 17.51 13.29 1.46
N VAL A 336 17.45 13.90 2.64
CA VAL A 336 16.36 14.74 3.13
C VAL A 336 16.92 16.15 3.28
N THR A 337 16.20 17.12 2.73
CA THR A 337 16.59 18.53 2.83
C THR A 337 15.58 19.24 3.73
N ALA A 338 16.08 19.88 4.79
CA ALA A 338 15.24 20.78 5.57
C ALA A 338 14.87 22.00 4.72
N GLY A 339 13.58 22.37 4.75
CA GLY A 339 13.09 23.62 4.17
C GLY A 339 13.48 24.82 5.02
#